data_AF-A0A7K9YRF7-F1
#
_entry.id   AF-A0A7K9YRF7-F1
#
_cell.length_a   1.000
_cell.length_b   1.000
_cell.length_c   1.000
_cell.angle_alpha   90.00
_cell.angle_beta   90.00
_cell.angle_gamma   90.00
#
_symmetry.space_group_name_H-M   'P 1'
#
loop_
_entity.id
_entity.type
_entity.pdbx_description
1 polymer ?
#
loop_
_entity_poly.entity_id
_entity_poly.type
_entity_poly.pdbx_seq_one_letter_code
_entity_poly.pdbx_strand_id
1 'polypeptide(L)'
;VATDHNADNTTAILREWLKNVQSLYHDVEWRPMEDPQSYPEEMGPKHWPSSRFTHVMKLRQAALRAAREKWSDYVLFLDTDNLLTNPETLNLLIAENKTLVAPMLESRFLYSNFWCGITPQASGRGYYKRTLDYPLIREWKRTGCFAVPMIHSTFLIDLRKEASTKLMFYPPH
;
A
#
# COMPACT_ATOMS: atom_id res chain seq x y z
N VAL A 1 -13.54 -1.09 4.17
CA VAL A 1 -12.99 -0.69 5.48
C VAL A 1 -12.94 -1.88 6.43
N ALA A 2 -11.75 -2.40 6.67
CA ALA A 2 -11.49 -3.42 7.68
C ALA A 2 -10.65 -2.79 8.80
N THR A 3 -10.91 -3.19 10.04
CA THR A 3 -10.18 -2.70 11.21
C THR A 3 -10.13 -3.80 12.25
N ASP A 4 -8.94 -4.05 12.80
CA ASP A 4 -8.66 -5.14 13.73
C ASP A 4 -7.56 -4.73 14.71
N HIS A 5 -7.43 -5.45 15.82
CA HIS A 5 -6.40 -5.21 16.84
C HIS A 5 -6.32 -3.74 17.29
N ASN A 6 -7.49 -3.11 17.47
CA ASN A 6 -7.59 -1.73 17.91
C ASN A 6 -7.49 -1.65 19.44
N ALA A 7 -6.50 -0.91 19.94
CA ALA A 7 -6.41 -0.55 21.37
C ALA A 7 -7.10 0.80 21.70
N ASP A 8 -7.65 1.47 20.67
CA ASP A 8 -8.27 2.79 20.74
C ASP A 8 -9.66 2.81 20.09
N ASN A 9 -10.25 4.00 19.94
CA ASN A 9 -11.58 4.19 19.38
C ASN A 9 -11.66 4.09 17.84
N THR A 10 -10.68 3.49 17.17
CA THR A 10 -10.63 3.40 15.70
C THR A 10 -11.93 2.83 15.11
N THR A 11 -12.48 1.75 15.67
CA THR A 11 -13.73 1.15 15.16
C THR A 11 -14.90 2.13 15.20
N ALA A 12 -15.05 2.89 16.28
CA ALA A 12 -16.13 3.85 16.45
C ALA A 12 -16.00 5.04 15.50
N ILE A 13 -14.78 5.57 15.35
CA ILE A 13 -14.49 6.69 14.44
C ILE A 13 -14.77 6.29 12.99
N LEU A 14 -14.28 5.13 12.55
CA LEU A 14 -14.52 4.63 11.20
C LEU A 14 -16.00 4.36 10.92
N ARG A 15 -16.73 3.83 11.91
CA ARG A 15 -18.18 3.62 11.80
C ARG A 15 -18.93 4.94 11.59
N GLU A 16 -18.58 5.98 12.36
CA GLU A 16 -19.22 7.27 12.23
C GLU A 16 -18.88 7.94 10.89
N TRP A 17 -17.61 7.90 10.48
CA TRP A 17 -17.22 8.37 9.15
C TRP A 17 -18.01 7.66 8.05
N LEU A 18 -18.12 6.32 8.10
CA LEU A 18 -18.85 5.54 7.12
C LEU A 18 -20.31 5.93 6.99
N LYS A 19 -21.03 6.16 8.10
CA LYS A 19 -22.43 6.61 8.05
C LYS A 19 -22.60 7.87 7.21
N ASN A 20 -21.62 8.78 7.26
CA ASN A 20 -21.66 10.07 6.61
C ASN A 20 -21.16 10.05 5.15
N VAL A 21 -20.30 9.10 4.78
CA VAL A 21 -19.65 9.11 3.45
C VAL A 21 -19.99 7.92 2.54
N GLN A 22 -20.57 6.84 3.07
CA GLN A 22 -20.76 5.60 2.31
C GLN A 22 -21.56 5.79 1.02
N SER A 23 -22.50 6.74 0.99
CA SER A 23 -23.32 7.04 -0.19
C SER A 23 -22.52 7.64 -1.36
N LEU A 24 -21.28 8.09 -1.13
CA LEU A 24 -20.38 8.56 -2.17
C LEU A 24 -19.69 7.41 -2.93
N TYR A 25 -19.77 6.19 -2.40
CA TYR A 25 -19.12 5.02 -2.96
C TYR A 25 -20.16 4.06 -3.54
N HIS A 26 -19.80 3.37 -4.62
CA HIS A 26 -20.66 2.34 -5.22
C HIS A 26 -20.89 1.17 -4.26
N ASP A 27 -19.84 0.76 -3.55
CA ASP A 27 -19.90 -0.29 -2.54
C ASP A 27 -18.84 -0.05 -1.47
N VAL A 28 -19.17 -0.40 -0.22
CA VAL A 28 -18.24 -0.36 0.90
C VAL A 28 -18.33 -1.64 1.71
N GLU A 29 -17.22 -2.36 1.73
CA GLU A 29 -17.10 -3.56 2.55
C GLU A 29 -16.70 -3.18 4.00
N TRP A 30 -17.56 -3.40 5.00
CA TRP A 30 -17.25 -3.13 6.41
C TRP A 30 -16.96 -4.42 7.17
N ARG A 31 -15.75 -4.54 7.75
CA ARG A 31 -15.28 -5.72 8.49
C ARG A 31 -14.54 -5.32 9.78
N PRO A 32 -15.26 -4.93 10.84
CA PRO A 32 -14.64 -4.65 12.13
C PRO A 32 -14.35 -5.94 12.89
N MET A 33 -13.26 -5.93 13.65
CA MET A 33 -12.89 -6.97 14.59
C MET A 33 -12.44 -6.30 15.89
N GLU A 34 -13.28 -6.40 16.93
CA GLU A 34 -12.99 -5.78 18.24
C GLU A 34 -11.96 -6.60 19.03
N ASP A 35 -11.97 -7.93 18.85
CA ASP A 35 -11.07 -8.85 19.55
C ASP A 35 -10.33 -9.78 18.57
N PRO A 36 -9.04 -10.10 18.83
CA PRO A 36 -8.23 -9.57 19.94
C PRO A 36 -7.69 -8.16 19.64
N GLN A 37 -7.38 -7.39 20.69
CA GLN A 37 -6.78 -6.04 20.56
C GLN A 37 -5.27 -6.07 20.25
N SER A 38 -4.62 -7.23 20.42
CA SER A 38 -3.17 -7.41 20.32
C SER A 38 -2.81 -8.81 19.82
N TYR A 39 -1.59 -8.95 19.30
CA TYR A 39 -1.04 -10.25 18.93
C TYR A 39 -0.38 -10.92 20.15
N PRO A 40 -0.58 -12.23 20.40
CA PRO A 40 -0.01 -12.90 21.58
C PRO A 40 1.52 -12.78 21.72
N GLU A 41 2.25 -12.63 20.61
CA GLU A 41 3.71 -12.54 20.55
C GLU A 41 4.23 -11.10 20.57
N GLU A 42 3.34 -10.10 20.62
CA GLU A 42 3.78 -8.71 20.63
C GLU A 42 4.40 -8.33 21.99
N MET A 43 5.53 -7.63 21.96
CA MET A 43 6.22 -7.17 23.18
C MET A 43 5.91 -5.70 23.47
N GLY A 44 5.11 -5.06 22.62
CA GLY A 44 4.74 -3.66 22.69
C GLY A 44 4.33 -3.09 21.33
N PRO A 45 3.88 -1.84 21.26
CA PRO A 45 3.21 -1.28 20.06
C PRO A 45 4.08 -1.23 18.79
N LYS A 46 5.41 -1.20 18.95
CA LYS A 46 6.38 -1.17 17.84
C LYS A 46 6.87 -2.55 17.43
N HIS A 47 6.54 -3.60 18.19
CA HIS A 47 6.92 -4.97 17.84
C HIS A 47 5.92 -5.52 16.82
N TRP A 48 6.40 -5.88 15.64
CA TRP A 48 5.60 -6.56 14.63
C TRP A 48 6.01 -8.03 14.55
N PRO A 49 5.25 -8.95 15.15
CA PRO A 49 5.54 -10.37 15.02
C PRO A 49 5.25 -10.87 13.59
N SER A 50 5.85 -12.01 13.20
CA SER A 50 5.65 -12.62 11.88
C SER A 50 4.18 -12.92 11.57
N SER A 51 3.40 -13.23 12.60
CA SER A 51 1.95 -13.40 12.51
C SER A 51 1.23 -12.14 12.03
N ARG A 52 1.59 -10.96 12.56
CA ARG A 52 1.06 -9.66 12.11
C ARG A 52 1.44 -9.35 10.67
N PHE A 53 2.69 -9.58 10.27
CA PHE A 53 3.10 -9.43 8.86
C PHE A 53 2.28 -10.31 7.92
N THR A 54 2.12 -11.59 8.29
CA THR A 54 1.33 -12.56 7.52
C THR A 54 -0.14 -12.14 7.41
N HIS A 55 -0.71 -11.62 8.49
CA HIS A 55 -2.09 -11.12 8.51
C HIS A 55 -2.28 -9.95 7.53
N VAL A 56 -1.41 -8.94 7.58
CA VAL A 56 -1.47 -7.80 6.64
C VAL A 56 -1.29 -8.24 5.19
N MET A 57 -0.40 -9.19 4.92
CA MET A 57 -0.23 -9.78 3.58
C MET A 57 -1.52 -10.45 3.09
N LYS A 58 -2.21 -11.20 3.96
CA LYS A 58 -3.50 -11.83 3.63
C LYS A 58 -4.60 -10.79 3.38
N LEU A 59 -4.65 -9.70 4.15
CA LEU A 59 -5.59 -8.59 3.92
C LEU A 59 -5.36 -7.93 2.56
N ARG A 60 -4.10 -7.60 2.21
CA ARG A 60 -3.76 -7.04 0.90
C ARG A 60 -4.08 -8.01 -0.24
N GLN A 61 -3.82 -9.31 -0.05
CA GLN A 61 -4.18 -10.35 -1.02
C GLN A 61 -5.70 -10.48 -1.20
N ALA A 62 -6.47 -10.40 -0.11
CA ALA A 62 -7.93 -10.44 -0.15
C ALA A 62 -8.50 -9.23 -0.90
N ALA A 63 -7.95 -8.03 -0.67
CA ALA A 63 -8.34 -6.82 -1.40
C ALA A 63 -8.03 -6.93 -2.91
N LEU A 64 -6.85 -7.44 -3.28
CA LEU A 64 -6.50 -7.67 -4.68
C LEU A 64 -7.45 -8.67 -5.36
N ARG A 65 -7.81 -9.76 -4.67
CA ARG A 65 -8.77 -10.75 -5.17
C ARG A 65 -10.16 -10.14 -5.32
N ALA A 66 -10.64 -9.41 -4.32
CA ALA A 66 -11.95 -8.76 -4.36
C ALA A 66 -12.07 -7.77 -5.53
N ALA A 67 -11.02 -6.99 -5.82
CA ALA A 67 -11.00 -6.09 -6.97
C ALA A 67 -11.16 -6.85 -8.30
N ARG A 68 -10.48 -7.99 -8.45
CA ARG A 68 -10.61 -8.87 -9.64
C ARG A 68 -12.01 -9.48 -9.74
N GLU A 69 -12.55 -9.98 -8.64
CA GLU A 69 -13.90 -10.57 -8.57
C GLU A 69 -15.00 -9.54 -8.86
N LYS A 70 -14.76 -8.26 -8.55
CA LYS A 70 -15.62 -7.13 -8.88
C LYS A 70 -15.39 -6.54 -10.28
N TRP A 71 -14.57 -7.18 -11.12
CA TRP A 71 -14.30 -6.74 -12.48
C TRP A 71 -13.75 -5.30 -12.55
N SER A 72 -12.97 -4.90 -11.55
CA SER A 72 -12.36 -3.57 -11.51
C SER A 72 -11.20 -3.48 -12.51
N ASP A 73 -11.14 -2.40 -13.27
CA ASP A 73 -10.03 -2.13 -14.19
C ASP A 73 -8.72 -1.82 -13.45
N TYR A 74 -8.83 -1.18 -12.28
CA TYR A 74 -7.69 -0.78 -11.46
C TYR A 74 -7.95 -1.07 -9.98
N VAL A 75 -6.87 -1.22 -9.22
CA VAL A 75 -6.92 -1.20 -7.75
C VAL A 75 -5.85 -0.26 -7.21
N LEU A 76 -6.27 0.71 -6.41
CA LEU A 76 -5.38 1.63 -5.70
C LEU A 76 -5.20 1.13 -4.26
N PHE A 77 -3.96 0.75 -3.91
CA PHE A 77 -3.57 0.56 -2.53
C PHE A 77 -3.14 1.89 -1.94
N LEU A 78 -3.64 2.21 -0.76
CA LEU A 78 -3.37 3.45 -0.05
C LEU A 78 -3.27 3.14 1.45
N ASP A 79 -2.06 3.25 2.02
CA ASP A 79 -1.86 3.19 3.46
C ASP A 79 -2.51 4.41 4.15
N THR A 80 -3.02 4.23 5.38
CA THR A 80 -3.87 5.21 6.07
C THR A 80 -3.13 6.46 6.54
N ASP A 81 -1.80 6.40 6.62
CA ASP A 81 -0.91 7.52 6.96
C ASP A 81 -0.46 8.33 5.74
N ASN A 82 -0.93 8.00 4.55
CA ASN A 82 -0.58 8.68 3.31
C ASN A 82 -1.64 9.71 2.92
N LEU A 83 -1.29 10.99 3.02
CA LEU A 83 -2.17 12.10 2.67
C LEU A 83 -1.98 12.50 1.20
N LEU A 84 -2.94 12.14 0.35
CA LEU A 84 -2.99 12.59 -1.03
C LEU A 84 -3.62 13.99 -1.09
N THR A 85 -2.80 15.00 -1.35
CA THR A 85 -3.24 16.40 -1.44
C THR A 85 -3.57 16.84 -2.86
N ASN A 86 -3.05 16.14 -3.86
CA ASN A 86 -3.35 16.41 -5.27
C ASN A 86 -4.63 15.65 -5.69
N PRO A 87 -5.74 16.33 -6.00
CA PRO A 87 -6.99 15.67 -6.39
C PRO A 87 -6.87 14.88 -7.71
N GLU A 88 -5.89 15.20 -8.56
CA GLU A 88 -5.66 14.51 -9.84
C GLU A 88 -4.80 13.25 -9.72
N THR A 89 -4.35 12.85 -8.51
CA THR A 89 -3.43 11.71 -8.34
C THR A 89 -3.92 10.45 -9.05
N LEU A 90 -5.18 10.07 -8.90
CA LEU A 90 -5.69 8.85 -9.54
C LEU A 90 -5.64 8.94 -11.08
N ASN A 91 -6.10 10.06 -11.65
CA ASN A 91 -6.09 10.29 -13.10
C ASN A 91 -4.67 10.28 -13.67
N LEU A 92 -3.73 10.92 -12.98
CA LEU A 92 -2.32 10.95 -13.37
C LEU A 92 -1.69 9.55 -13.34
N LEU A 93 -1.96 8.76 -12.30
CA LEU A 93 -1.47 7.38 -12.22
C LEU A 93 -2.05 6.50 -13.34
N ILE A 94 -3.32 6.66 -13.68
CA ILE A 94 -3.96 5.98 -14.80
C ILE A 94 -3.28 6.37 -16.13
N ALA A 95 -3.00 7.66 -16.33
CA ALA A 95 -2.40 8.19 -17.55
C ALA A 95 -0.99 7.64 -17.84
N GLU A 96 -0.24 7.24 -16.81
CA GLU A 96 1.08 6.61 -16.97
C GLU A 96 1.05 5.25 -17.70
N ASN A 97 -0.12 4.61 -17.76
CA ASN A 97 -0.37 3.37 -18.51
C ASN A 97 0.63 2.23 -18.17
N LYS A 98 1.01 2.12 -16.89
CA LYS A 98 1.88 1.06 -16.36
C LYS A 98 1.06 -0.01 -15.65
N THR A 99 1.58 -1.24 -15.60
CA THR A 99 0.99 -2.32 -14.78
C THR A 99 0.99 -1.97 -13.30
N LEU A 100 2.05 -1.30 -12.84
CA LEU A 100 2.24 -0.88 -11.47
C LEU A 100 2.89 0.51 -11.47
N VAL A 101 2.30 1.45 -10.74
CA VAL A 101 2.82 2.83 -10.63
C VAL A 101 2.47 3.42 -9.27
N ALA A 102 3.36 4.24 -8.71
CA ALA A 102 3.15 4.96 -7.46
C ALA A 102 3.40 6.46 -7.66
N PRO A 103 2.64 7.33 -6.96
CA PRO A 103 3.05 8.71 -6.79
C PRO A 103 4.24 8.74 -5.83
N MET A 104 5.18 9.65 -6.03
CA MET A 104 6.22 9.89 -5.04
C MET A 104 5.60 10.65 -3.86
N LEU A 105 5.66 10.06 -2.67
CA LEU A 105 5.18 10.68 -1.45
C LEU A 105 6.29 11.42 -0.73
N GLU A 106 6.00 12.66 -0.35
CA GLU A 106 6.91 13.49 0.41
C GLU A 106 6.84 13.16 1.90
N SER A 107 8.01 13.09 2.54
CA SER A 107 8.12 13.01 4.00
C SER A 107 9.06 14.09 4.53
N ARG A 108 9.09 14.30 5.85
CA ARG A 108 9.97 15.31 6.48
C ARG A 108 11.47 15.05 6.27
N PHE A 109 11.85 13.81 5.98
CA PHE A 109 13.25 13.42 5.80
C PHE A 109 13.46 12.85 4.38
N LEU A 110 14.67 12.32 4.15
CA LEU A 110 15.00 11.68 2.88
C LEU A 110 14.22 10.37 2.64
N TYR A 111 13.39 9.89 3.55
CA TYR A 111 12.54 8.72 3.30
C TYR A 111 11.40 9.06 2.33
N SER A 112 11.03 8.09 1.50
CA SER A 112 9.89 8.16 0.58
C SER A 112 9.42 6.74 0.27
N ASN A 113 8.35 6.59 -0.51
CA ASN A 113 7.64 5.35 -0.75
C ASN A 113 8.22 4.51 -1.92
N PHE A 114 9.51 4.63 -2.19
CA PHE A 114 10.22 3.92 -3.26
C PHE A 114 11.70 3.73 -2.92
N TRP A 115 12.32 2.68 -3.48
CA TRP A 115 13.77 2.47 -3.41
C TRP A 115 14.37 2.42 -4.80
N CYS A 116 15.48 3.12 -5.04
CA CYS A 116 16.22 3.04 -6.31
C CYS A 116 17.17 1.85 -6.40
N GLY A 117 17.32 1.06 -5.33
CA GLY A 117 18.24 -0.06 -5.29
C GLY A 117 17.86 -1.07 -4.23
N ILE A 118 18.14 -2.34 -4.54
CA ILE A 118 18.08 -3.44 -3.59
C ILE A 118 19.38 -4.23 -3.60
N THR A 119 19.68 -4.92 -2.50
CA THR A 119 20.81 -5.84 -2.42
C THR A 119 20.58 -7.03 -3.35
N PRO A 120 21.60 -7.43 -4.15
CA PRO A 120 21.51 -8.60 -5.00
C PRO A 120 21.42 -9.88 -4.17
N GLN A 121 20.95 -10.96 -4.78
CA GLN A 121 20.75 -12.25 -4.08
C GLN A 121 22.01 -12.74 -3.33
N ALA A 122 23.20 -12.44 -3.84
CA ALA A 122 24.48 -12.86 -3.25
C ALA A 122 24.85 -12.13 -1.94
N SER A 123 24.20 -11.01 -1.59
CA SER A 123 24.58 -10.19 -0.42
C SER A 123 23.40 -9.85 0.50
N GLY A 124 22.46 -10.77 0.61
CA GLY A 124 21.18 -10.61 1.33
C GLY A 124 20.08 -10.24 0.35
N ARG A 125 19.04 -11.05 0.22
CA ARG A 125 18.03 -10.90 -0.84
C ARG A 125 17.12 -9.68 -0.55
N GLY A 126 17.13 -8.68 -1.43
CA GLY A 126 16.03 -7.71 -1.55
C GLY A 126 15.96 -6.60 -0.51
N TYR A 127 17.02 -6.35 0.26
CA TYR A 127 17.08 -5.25 1.22
C TYR A 127 17.40 -3.92 0.55
N TYR A 128 17.00 -2.81 1.17
CA TYR A 128 17.30 -1.46 0.69
C TYR A 128 18.78 -1.27 0.38
N LYS A 129 19.08 -0.71 -0.80
CA LYS A 129 20.41 -0.28 -1.20
C LYS A 129 20.36 1.15 -1.73
N ARG A 130 21.12 2.04 -1.11
CA ARG A 130 21.23 3.44 -1.54
C ARG A 130 21.90 3.53 -2.93
N THR A 131 21.38 4.42 -3.78
CA THR A 131 21.96 4.73 -5.10
C THR A 131 22.12 6.23 -5.29
N LEU A 132 22.90 6.64 -6.30
CA LEU A 132 23.10 8.05 -6.66
C LEU A 132 21.87 8.69 -7.31
N ASP A 133 20.97 7.89 -7.87
CA ASP A 133 19.72 8.39 -8.48
C ASP A 133 18.69 8.81 -7.42
N TYR A 134 18.72 8.21 -6.23
CA TYR A 134 17.70 8.43 -5.21
C TYR A 134 17.54 9.90 -4.80
N PRO A 135 18.61 10.65 -4.44
CA PRO A 135 18.48 12.07 -4.10
C PRO A 135 17.98 12.90 -5.28
N LEU A 136 18.36 12.56 -6.52
CA LEU A 136 17.96 13.32 -7.70
C LEU A 136 16.45 13.23 -7.95
N ILE A 137 15.86 12.06 -7.75
CA ILE A 137 14.42 11.84 -7.88
C ILE A 137 13.70 12.43 -6.66
N ARG A 138 14.18 12.11 -5.45
CA ARG A 138 13.55 12.53 -4.17
C ARG A 138 13.50 14.04 -3.98
N GLU A 139 14.47 14.77 -4.50
CA GLU A 139 14.57 16.24 -4.42
C GLU A 139 14.05 16.93 -5.69
N TRP A 140 13.31 16.21 -6.56
CA TRP A 140 12.75 16.73 -7.82
C TRP A 140 13.77 17.36 -8.79
N LYS A 141 15.07 17.06 -8.63
CA LYS A 141 16.11 17.44 -9.61
C LYS A 141 15.95 16.69 -10.94
N ARG A 142 15.34 15.50 -10.88
CA ARG A 142 14.86 14.74 -12.04
C ARG A 142 13.39 14.41 -11.83
N THR A 143 12.55 14.87 -12.74
CA THR A 143 11.10 14.64 -12.74
C THR A 143 10.71 13.65 -13.83
N GLY A 144 9.61 12.92 -13.62
CA GLY A 144 9.08 11.92 -14.56
C GLY A 144 8.66 10.62 -13.86
N CYS A 145 8.36 9.60 -14.66
CA CYS A 145 8.07 8.25 -14.19
C CYS A 145 9.33 7.38 -14.31
N PHE A 146 9.81 6.84 -13.18
CA PHE A 146 11.06 6.08 -13.11
C PHE A 146 10.80 4.61 -12.81
N ALA A 147 11.53 3.72 -13.49
CA ALA A 147 11.58 2.32 -13.12
C ALA A 147 12.43 2.16 -11.86
N VAL A 148 11.84 1.59 -10.81
CA VAL A 148 12.48 1.37 -9.51
C VAL A 148 12.22 -0.06 -9.05
N PRO A 149 13.17 -0.71 -8.35
CA PRO A 149 13.00 -2.09 -7.90
C PRO A 149 11.92 -2.29 -6.83
N MET A 150 11.50 -1.22 -6.14
CA MET A 150 10.52 -1.33 -5.06
C MET A 150 9.74 -0.01 -4.90
N ILE A 151 8.43 -0.15 -4.78
CA ILE A 151 7.48 0.89 -4.35
C ILE A 151 6.64 0.33 -3.21
N HIS A 152 6.15 1.20 -2.33
CA HIS A 152 5.27 0.79 -1.24
C HIS A 152 4.25 1.87 -0.88
N SER A 153 3.41 1.54 0.10
CA SER A 153 2.39 2.38 0.74
C SER A 153 1.26 2.95 -0.12
N THR A 154 1.54 3.68 -1.20
CA THR A 154 0.52 4.06 -2.18
C THR A 154 0.95 3.67 -3.58
N PHE A 155 0.14 2.86 -4.26
CA PHE A 155 0.38 2.47 -5.65
C PHE A 155 -0.90 1.98 -6.33
N LEU A 156 -0.98 2.19 -7.64
CA LEU A 156 -2.04 1.73 -8.52
C LEU A 156 -1.57 0.49 -9.27
N ILE A 157 -2.46 -0.51 -9.37
CA ILE A 157 -2.30 -1.66 -10.26
C ILE A 157 -3.34 -1.56 -11.38
N ASP A 158 -2.91 -1.68 -12.63
CA ASP A 158 -3.80 -1.88 -13.77
C ASP A 158 -4.09 -3.39 -13.94
N LEU A 159 -5.30 -3.80 -13.57
CA LEU A 159 -5.74 -5.19 -13.56
C LEU A 159 -6.08 -5.73 -14.95
N ARG A 160 -6.22 -4.85 -15.94
CA ARG A 160 -6.50 -5.24 -17.33
C ARG A 160 -5.25 -5.79 -18.03
N LYS A 161 -4.05 -5.47 -17.52
CA LYS A 161 -2.79 -5.95 -18.09
C LYS A 161 -2.48 -7.36 -17.61
N GLU A 162 -2.12 -8.25 -18.54
CA GLU A 162 -1.81 -9.66 -18.26
C GLU A 162 -0.72 -9.84 -17.19
N ALA A 163 0.30 -8.97 -17.19
CA ALA A 163 1.38 -8.99 -16.21
C ALA A 163 0.88 -8.86 -14.76
N SER A 164 -0.28 -8.22 -14.54
CA SER A 164 -0.87 -8.09 -13.20
C SER A 164 -1.29 -9.43 -12.60
N THR A 165 -1.53 -10.47 -13.41
CA THR A 165 -1.92 -11.81 -12.94
C THR A 165 -0.82 -12.49 -12.14
N LYS A 166 0.44 -12.09 -12.35
CA LYS A 166 1.63 -12.58 -11.62
C LYS A 166 1.82 -11.90 -10.26
N LEU A 167 1.04 -10.86 -9.95
CA LEU A 167 1.12 -10.13 -8.69
C LEU A 167 0.32 -10.85 -7.60
N MET A 168 0.99 -11.05 -6.46
CA MET A 168 0.42 -11.60 -5.23
C MET A 168 1.12 -11.00 -4.01
N PHE A 169 0.34 -10.83 -2.94
CA PHE A 169 0.85 -10.48 -1.61
C PHE A 169 0.99 -11.71 -0.71
N TYR A 170 0.26 -12.79 -0.99
CA TYR A 170 0.30 -14.02 -0.19
C TYR A 170 -0.14 -15.26 -1.00
N PRO A 171 0.47 -16.45 -0.81
CA PRO A 171 1.69 -16.70 -0.03
C PRO A 171 2.92 -15.97 -0.61
N PRO A 172 3.96 -15.70 0.20
CA PRO A 172 5.22 -15.15 -0.31
C PRO A 172 5.91 -16.15 -1.26
N HIS A 173 6.71 -15.62 -2.20
CA HIS A 173 7.53 -16.38 -3.15
C HIS A 173 8.75 -17.04 -2.51
#